data_AF-A0A382ULR3-F1
#
_entry.id   AF-A0A382ULR3-F1
#
_cell.length_a   1.000
_cell.length_b   1.000
_cell.length_c   1.000
_cell.angle_alpha   90.00
_cell.angle_beta   90.00
_cell.angle_gamma   90.00
#
_symmetry.space_group_name_H-M   'P 1'
#
loop_
_entity.id
_entity.type
_entity.pdbx_description
1 polymer ?
#
loop_
_entity_poly.entity_id
_entity_poly.type
_entity_poly.pdbx_seq_one_letter_code
_entity_poly.pdbx_strand_id
1 'polypeptide(L)' 'MKRKLRMGMVGGGRGAFIGGVHRAAANLDGEIELVAGAFSSDPKK' A
#
# COMPACT_ATOMS: atom_id res chain seq x y z
N MET A 1 20.95 0.08 -12.65
CA MET A 1 19.51 -0.23 -12.56
C MET A 1 18.85 0.74 -11.59
N LYS A 2 17.81 1.46 -11.98
CA LYS A 2 16.99 2.25 -11.03
C LYS A 2 16.15 1.27 -10.20
N ARG A 3 16.22 1.38 -8.88
CA ARG A 3 15.44 0.55 -7.94
C ARG A 3 14.13 1.27 -7.62
N LYS A 4 13.00 0.55 -7.59
CA LYS A 4 11.70 1.07 -7.16
C LYS A 4 11.75 1.58 -5.72
N LEU A 5 10.96 2.60 -5.42
CA LEU A 5 10.78 3.09 -4.05
C LEU A 5 10.03 2.04 -3.23
N ARG A 6 10.59 1.65 -2.08
CA ARG A 6 9.95 0.70 -1.16
C ARG A 6 9.05 1.49 -0.20
N MET A 7 7.74 1.34 -0.31
CA MET A 7 6.77 2.00 0.57
C MET A 7 6.23 1.05 1.63
N GLY A 8 5.88 1.61 2.79
CA GLY A 8 4.99 1.00 3.78
C GLY A 8 3.67 1.78 3.86
N MET A 9 2.58 1.12 4.27
CA MET A 9 1.26 1.76 4.36
C MET A 9 0.61 1.49 5.73
N VAL A 10 -0.05 2.50 6.30
CA VAL A 10 -0.81 2.40 7.56
C VAL A 10 -2.27 2.74 7.29
N GLY A 11 -3.19 1.86 7.70
CA GLY A 11 -4.60 1.94 7.34
C GLY A 11 -4.90 1.46 5.91
N GLY A 12 -6.13 1.63 5.44
CA GLY A 12 -6.52 1.25 4.07
C GLY A 12 -6.56 -0.26 3.79
N GLY A 13 -6.85 -1.06 4.82
CA GLY A 13 -6.99 -2.52 4.73
C GLY A 13 -8.14 -3.01 3.86
N ARG A 14 -8.47 -4.30 3.97
CA ARG A 14 -9.47 -4.95 3.11
C ARG A 14 -10.83 -4.25 3.22
N GLY A 15 -11.45 -3.99 2.08
CA GLY A 15 -12.74 -3.28 1.98
C GLY A 15 -12.66 -1.76 2.07
N ALA A 16 -11.50 -1.16 2.37
CA ALA A 16 -11.36 0.29 2.37
C ALA A 16 -11.21 0.83 0.94
N PHE A 17 -12.17 1.62 0.49
CA PHE A 17 -12.14 2.31 -0.81
C PHE A 17 -10.82 3.08 -1.00
N ILE A 18 -10.49 3.93 -0.02
CA ILE A 18 -9.31 4.78 -0.09
C ILE A 18 -7.99 3.98 -0.07
N GLY A 19 -7.98 2.81 0.58
CA GLY A 19 -6.80 1.93 0.57
C GLY A 19 -6.53 1.34 -0.82
N GLY A 20 -7.58 1.01 -1.55
CA GLY A 20 -7.48 0.60 -2.96
C GLY A 20 -6.94 1.70 -3.85
N VAL A 21 -7.45 2.93 -3.69
CA VAL A 21 -7.01 4.10 -4.48
C VAL A 21 -5.52 4.40 -4.27
N HIS A 22 -5.02 4.40 -3.04
CA HIS A 22 -3.60 4.65 -2.77
C HIS A 22 -2.69 3.57 -3.36
N ARG A 23 -3.07 2.29 -3.26
CA ARG A 23 -2.30 1.19 -3.88
C ARG A 23 -2.27 1.29 -5.41
N ALA A 24 -3.41 1.67 -6.01
CA ALA A 24 -3.49 1.89 -7.46
C ALA A 24 -2.59 3.06 -7.89
N ALA A 25 -2.66 4.19 -7.17
CA ALA A 25 -1.82 5.36 -7.45
C ALA A 25 -0.33 5.06 -7.29
N ALA A 26 0.08 4.36 -6.24
CA ALA A 26 1.47 3.97 -6.03
C ALA A 26 1.99 3.02 -7.14
N ASN A 27 1.13 2.20 -7.73
CA ASN A 27 1.52 1.28 -8.79
C ASN A 27 1.50 1.93 -10.19
N LEU A 28 0.83 3.06 -10.36
CA LEU A 28 0.41 3.62 -11.65
C LEU A 28 1.56 3.86 -12.64
N ASP A 29 2.69 4.39 -12.16
CA ASP A 29 3.87 4.68 -12.98
C ASP A 29 4.95 3.58 -12.89
N GLY A 30 4.70 2.54 -12.10
CA GLY A 30 5.63 1.43 -11.89
C GLY A 30 6.85 1.76 -11.02
N GLU A 31 6.94 2.93 -10.41
CA GLU A 31 8.12 3.40 -9.66
C GLU A 31 8.09 3.01 -8.17
N ILE A 32 6.95 2.60 -7.63
CA ILE A 32 6.78 2.26 -6.21
C ILE A 32 6.38 0.79 -6.01
N GLU A 33 6.92 0.18 -4.95
CA GLU A 33 6.60 -1.17 -4.49
C GLU A 33 6.16 -1.13 -3.02
N LEU A 34 4.95 -1.61 -2.72
CA LEU A 34 4.45 -1.77 -1.36
C LEU A 34 5.04 -3.03 -0.74
N VAL A 35 5.92 -2.87 0.25
CA VAL A 35 6.67 -3.97 0.86
C VAL A 35 6.30 -4.27 2.31
N ALA A 36 5.51 -3.40 2.94
CA ALA A 36 5.07 -3.55 4.34
C ALA A 36 3.75 -2.82 4.59
N GLY A 37 3.03 -3.19 5.66
CA GLY A 37 1.90 -2.38 6.11
C GLY A 37 1.27 -2.81 7.43
N ALA A 38 0.58 -1.87 8.05
CA ALA A 38 -0.28 -2.05 9.23
C ALA A 38 -1.71 -1.62 8.85
N PHE A 39 -2.48 -2.58 8.34
CA PHE A 39 -3.75 -2.30 7.67
C PHE A 39 -4.96 -2.22 8.61
N SER A 40 -4.81 -2.74 9.82
CA SER A 40 -5.75 -2.62 10.92
C SER A 40 -5.00 -2.63 12.26
N SER A 41 -5.62 -2.06 13.28
CA SER A 41 -5.21 -2.26 14.67
C SER A 41 -5.72 -3.58 15.25
N ASP A 42 -6.74 -4.20 14.62
CA ASP A 42 -7.20 -5.54 14.98
C ASP A 42 -6.36 -6.59 14.22
N PRO A 43 -5.56 -7.43 14.91
CA PRO A 43 -4.74 -8.45 14.25
C PRO A 43 -5.55 -9.51 13.48
N LYS A 44 -6.86 -9.63 13.73
CA LYS A 44 -7.73 -10.60 13.06
C LYS A 44 -8.36 -10.06 11.77
N LYS A 45 -8.15 -8.78 11.45
CA LYS A 45 -8.77 -8.10 10.30
C LYS A 45 -7.79 -7.92 9.14
#